data_AF-A0A9D7BH18-F1
#
_entry.id   AF-A0A9D7BH18-F1
#
_cell.length_a   1.000
_cell.length_b   1.000
_cell.length_c   1.000
_cell.angle_alpha   90.00
_cell.angle_beta   90.00
_cell.angle_gamma   90.00
#
_symmetry.space_group_name_H-M   'P 1'
#
loop_
_entity.id
_entity.type
_entity.pdbx_description
1 polymer ?
#
loop_
_entity_poly.entity_id
_entity_poly.type
_entity_poly.pdbx_seq_one_letter_code
_entity_poly.pdbx_strand_id
1 'polypeptide(L)'
;MSSSVERALNFIEVELITIQRRYYILKELFGTEKEYVNLLNETAPFFFYLVQTGFLENTILSIARLMDPPKQGKLNNMSLEKFIDILKEETSDEKQTSISEETLIIELNLILNCYVKYTTEILNSYRNKKIAHNDHGCSEKRQRL
;
A
#
# COMPACT_ATOMS: atom_id res chain seq x y z
N MET A 1 -2.85 -24.42 -8.06
CA MET A 1 -2.43 -23.05 -8.37
C MET A 1 -0.96 -23.07 -8.76
N SER A 2 -0.56 -22.24 -9.73
CA SER A 2 0.85 -22.17 -10.14
C SER A 2 1.73 -21.56 -9.05
N SER A 3 3.03 -21.86 -9.08
CA SER A 3 4.01 -21.27 -8.16
C SER A 3 4.08 -19.73 -8.25
N SER A 4 3.62 -19.13 -9.34
CA SER A 4 3.64 -17.68 -9.54
C SER A 4 2.45 -17.01 -8.85
N VAL A 5 1.24 -17.58 -8.98
CA VAL A 5 0.03 -17.09 -8.31
C VAL A 5 0.19 -17.18 -6.80
N GLU A 6 0.69 -18.30 -6.29
CA GLU A 6 0.88 -18.50 -4.84
C GLU A 6 1.89 -17.50 -4.26
N ARG A 7 3.01 -17.24 -4.95
CA ARG A 7 3.98 -16.22 -4.52
C ARG A 7 3.37 -14.82 -4.50
N ALA A 8 2.60 -14.49 -5.53
CA ALA A 8 1.92 -13.21 -5.64
C ALA A 8 0.87 -13.00 -4.53
N LEU A 9 0.08 -14.04 -4.24
CA LEU A 9 -0.91 -14.03 -3.16
C LEU A 9 -0.24 -13.85 -1.80
N ASN A 10 0.78 -14.65 -1.49
CA ASN A 10 1.54 -14.55 -0.24
C ASN A 10 2.10 -13.14 -0.02
N PHE A 11 2.62 -12.51 -1.08
CA PHE A 11 3.10 -11.12 -0.99
C PHE A 11 1.99 -10.15 -0.59
N ILE A 12 0.82 -10.23 -1.23
CA ILE A 12 -0.33 -9.36 -0.95
C ILE A 12 -0.86 -9.60 0.46
N GLU A 13 -0.97 -10.87 0.88
CA GLU A 13 -1.43 -11.24 2.22
C GLU A 13 -0.54 -10.65 3.32
N VAL A 14 0.78 -10.81 3.19
CA VAL A 14 1.74 -10.25 4.15
C VAL A 14 1.63 -8.73 4.21
N GLU A 15 1.46 -8.06 3.06
CA GLU A 15 1.30 -6.61 3.01
C GLU A 15 0.00 -6.16 3.69
N LEU A 16 -1.12 -6.85 3.42
CA LEU A 16 -2.41 -6.56 4.04
C LEU A 16 -2.38 -6.75 5.56
N ILE A 17 -1.79 -7.86 6.02
CA ILE A 17 -1.60 -8.12 7.46
C ILE A 17 -0.78 -6.98 8.08
N THR A 18 0.29 -6.56 7.40
CA THR A 18 1.16 -5.48 7.89
C THR A 18 0.42 -4.15 7.99
N ILE A 19 -0.34 -3.78 6.95
CA ILE A 19 -1.20 -2.58 6.94
C ILE A 19 -2.20 -2.63 8.10
N GLN A 20 -2.90 -3.76 8.24
CA GLN A 20 -3.93 -3.94 9.26
C GLN A 20 -3.34 -3.83 10.68
N ARG A 21 -2.17 -4.45 10.92
CA ARG A 21 -1.48 -4.37 12.22
C ARG A 21 -1.06 -2.94 12.56
N ARG A 22 -0.48 -2.20 11.61
CA ARG A 22 -0.13 -0.79 11.83
C ARG A 22 -1.36 0.07 12.12
N TYR A 23 -2.45 -0.16 11.39
CA TYR A 23 -3.72 0.53 11.62
C TYR A 23 -4.27 0.26 13.03
N TYR A 24 -4.28 -0.99 13.49
CA TYR A 24 -4.73 -1.31 14.84
C TYR A 24 -3.87 -0.63 15.91
N ILE A 25 -2.54 -0.67 15.77
CA ILE A 25 -1.64 0.02 16.71
C ILE A 25 -1.93 1.52 16.73
N LEU A 26 -2.09 2.15 15.56
CA LEU A 26 -2.43 3.56 15.47
C LEU A 26 -3.77 3.87 16.16
N LYS A 27 -4.78 3.02 15.92
CA LYS A 27 -6.10 3.18 16.53
C LYS A 27 -6.06 3.01 18.04
N GLU A 28 -5.37 1.98 18.54
CA GLU A 28 -5.28 1.69 19.97
C GLU A 28 -4.54 2.78 20.74
N LEU A 29 -3.41 3.26 20.20
CA LEU A 29 -2.58 4.26 20.87
C LEU A 29 -3.10 5.70 20.70
N PHE A 30 -3.71 6.02 19.56
CA PHE A 30 -4.02 7.42 19.20
C PHE A 30 -5.49 7.67 18.84
N GLY A 31 -6.32 6.64 18.70
CA GLY A 31 -7.69 6.75 18.18
C GLY A 31 -8.81 6.30 19.12
N THR A 32 -8.49 5.91 20.36
CA THR A 32 -9.46 5.43 21.36
C THR A 32 -9.85 6.53 22.33
N GLU A 33 -8.99 6.82 23.32
CA GLU A 33 -9.29 7.73 24.42
C GLU A 33 -8.26 8.85 24.54
N LYS A 34 -8.75 10.04 24.88
CA LYS A 34 -7.91 11.23 25.06
C LYS A 34 -6.91 11.07 26.21
N GLU A 35 -7.26 10.30 27.24
CA GLU A 35 -6.40 10.02 28.39
C GLU A 35 -5.13 9.27 27.98
N TYR A 36 -5.22 8.29 27.08
CA TYR A 36 -4.04 7.60 26.55
C TYR A 36 -3.13 8.55 25.79
N VAL A 37 -3.70 9.37 24.89
CA VAL A 37 -2.90 10.35 24.13
C VAL A 37 -2.19 11.33 25.06
N ASN A 38 -2.86 11.80 26.12
CA ASN A 38 -2.25 12.66 27.13
C ASN A 38 -1.09 11.96 27.85
N LEU A 39 -1.28 10.71 28.28
CA LEU A 39 -0.25 9.92 28.95
C LEU A 39 0.99 9.73 28.05
N LEU A 40 0.79 9.40 26.77
CA LEU A 40 1.88 9.26 25.80
C LEU A 40 2.63 10.59 25.61
N ASN A 41 1.89 11.70 25.51
CA ASN A 41 2.45 13.04 25.36
C ASN A 41 3.20 13.52 26.61
N GLU A 42 2.78 13.14 27.81
CA GLU A 42 3.48 13.45 29.06
C GLU A 42 4.74 12.61 29.24
N THR A 43 4.75 11.38 28.72
CA THR A 43 5.87 10.45 28.87
C THR A 43 7.02 10.74 27.90
N ALA A 44 6.72 10.82 26.60
CA ALA A 44 7.73 10.98 25.56
C ALA A 44 7.11 11.58 24.27
N PRO A 45 6.74 12.86 24.28
CA PRO A 45 5.89 13.44 23.23
C PRO A 45 6.51 13.33 21.84
N PHE A 46 7.81 13.63 21.72
CA PHE A 46 8.48 13.56 20.43
C PHE A 46 8.65 12.13 19.91
N PHE A 47 8.89 11.16 20.80
CA PHE A 47 8.97 9.75 20.42
C PHE A 47 7.64 9.26 19.85
N PHE A 48 6.53 9.53 20.53
CA PHE A 48 5.21 9.10 20.07
C PHE A 48 4.75 9.86 18.81
N TYR A 49 5.18 11.12 18.62
CA TYR A 49 5.02 11.81 17.36
C TYR A 49 5.73 11.10 16.19
N LEU A 50 6.98 10.65 16.39
CA LEU A 50 7.73 9.90 15.38
C LEU A 50 7.08 8.55 15.08
N VAL A 51 6.62 7.84 16.12
CA VAL A 51 5.91 6.56 15.96
C VAL A 51 4.61 6.75 15.17
N GLN A 52 3.76 7.70 15.58
CA GLN A 52 2.49 7.97 14.91
C GLN A 52 2.70 8.34 13.45
N THR A 53 3.59 9.29 13.20
CA THR A 53 3.87 9.79 11.85
C THR A 53 4.47 8.69 10.97
N GLY A 54 5.47 7.98 11.48
CA GLY A 54 6.12 6.88 10.76
C GLY A 54 5.16 5.74 10.46
N PHE A 55 4.29 5.36 11.38
CA PHE A 55 3.31 4.29 11.15
C PHE A 55 2.26 4.72 10.13
N LEU A 56 1.77 5.94 10.22
CA LEU A 56 0.79 6.48 9.27
C LEU A 56 1.37 6.57 7.86
N GLU A 57 2.57 7.13 7.72
CA GLU A 57 3.24 7.29 6.42
C GLU A 57 3.56 5.93 5.78
N ASN A 58 4.10 4.99 6.56
CA ASN A 58 4.36 3.64 6.06
C ASN A 58 3.07 2.90 5.67
N THR A 59 1.98 3.10 6.41
CA THR A 59 0.67 2.52 6.06
C THR A 59 0.14 3.09 4.75
N ILE A 60 0.21 4.41 4.58
CA ILE A 60 -0.19 5.10 3.34
C ILE A 60 0.67 4.63 2.16
N LEU A 61 1.99 4.51 2.33
CA LEU A 61 2.90 4.01 1.30
C LEU A 61 2.60 2.56 0.92
N SER A 62 2.36 1.70 1.90
CA SER A 62 1.97 0.29 1.67
C SER A 62 0.70 0.19 0.84
N ILE A 63 -0.34 0.95 1.18
CA ILE A 63 -1.59 1.01 0.41
C ILE A 63 -1.32 1.57 -0.99
N ALA A 64 -0.60 2.68 -1.11
CA ALA A 64 -0.28 3.29 -2.40
C ALA A 64 0.45 2.31 -3.33
N ARG A 65 1.41 1.53 -2.82
CA ARG A 65 2.15 0.53 -3.59
C ARG A 65 1.27 -0.61 -4.11
N LEU A 66 0.26 -1.04 -3.34
CA LEU A 66 -0.72 -2.03 -3.80
C LEU A 66 -1.63 -1.48 -4.91
N MET A 67 -1.83 -0.16 -4.94
CA MET A 67 -2.69 0.55 -5.90
C MET A 67 -1.93 1.19 -7.07
N ASP A 68 -0.60 1.25 -6.98
CA ASP A 68 0.27 1.80 -8.04
C ASP A 68 0.20 0.91 -9.30
N PRO A 69 0.49 1.47 -10.48
CA PRO A 69 0.54 0.68 -11.70
C PRO A 69 1.59 -0.45 -11.58
N PRO A 70 1.38 -1.58 -12.28
CA PRO A 70 2.21 -2.80 -12.19
C PRO A 70 3.66 -2.56 -12.62
N LYS A 71 3.94 -1.45 -13.32
CA LYS A 71 5.28 -1.08 -13.76
C LYS A 71 5.47 0.43 -13.69
N GLN A 72 6.61 0.86 -13.17
CA GLN A 72 7.05 2.24 -13.21
C GLN A 72 8.48 2.31 -13.74
N GLY A 73 8.63 2.82 -14.97
CA GLY A 73 9.92 2.82 -15.65
C GLY A 73 10.46 1.40 -15.88
N LYS A 74 11.58 1.06 -15.23
CA LYS A 74 12.20 -0.28 -15.29
C LYS A 74 11.81 -1.20 -14.13
N LEU A 75 11.11 -0.68 -13.12
CA LEU A 75 10.77 -1.42 -11.91
C LEU A 75 9.37 -2.04 -12.07
N ASN A 76 9.26 -3.31 -11.70
CA ASN A 76 7.98 -4.03 -11.63
C ASN A 76 7.47 -3.96 -10.20
N ASN A 77 6.23 -3.53 -10.03
CA ASN A 77 5.55 -3.47 -8.75
C ASN A 77 4.65 -4.69 -8.63
N MET A 78 4.64 -5.31 -7.45
CA MET A 78 3.63 -6.30 -7.11
C MET A 78 2.37 -5.59 -6.62
N SER A 79 1.64 -4.98 -7.56
CA SER A 79 0.36 -4.31 -7.31
C SER A 79 -0.82 -5.28 -7.47
N LEU A 80 -2.01 -4.86 -7.04
CA LEU A 80 -3.24 -5.63 -7.26
C LEU A 80 -3.54 -5.82 -8.74
N GLU A 81 -3.24 -4.81 -9.57
CA GLU A 81 -3.34 -4.93 -11.03
C GLU A 81 -2.38 -6.00 -11.55
N LYS A 82 -1.13 -6.02 -11.07
CA LYS A 82 -0.17 -7.06 -11.49
C LYS A 82 -0.61 -8.46 -11.08
N PHE A 83 -1.24 -8.60 -9.91
CA PHE A 83 -1.80 -9.87 -9.47
C PHE A 83 -2.91 -10.37 -10.40
N ILE A 84 -3.82 -9.48 -10.80
CA ILE A 84 -4.86 -9.79 -11.78
C ILE A 84 -4.24 -10.21 -13.13
N ASP A 85 -3.17 -9.55 -13.57
CA ASP A 85 -2.48 -9.94 -14.81
C ASP A 85 -1.87 -11.34 -14.70
N ILE A 86 -1.25 -11.68 -13.57
CA ILE A 86 -0.70 -13.02 -13.32
C ILE A 86 -1.83 -14.07 -13.34
N LEU A 87 -2.99 -13.76 -12.74
CA LEU A 87 -4.15 -14.65 -12.79
C LEU A 87 -4.62 -14.86 -14.24
N LYS A 88 -4.74 -13.77 -15.01
CA LYS A 88 -5.15 -13.83 -16.43
C LYS A 88 -4.19 -14.68 -17.25
N GLU A 89 -2.88 -14.45 -17.12
CA GLU A 89 -1.83 -15.18 -17.84
C GLU A 89 -1.93 -16.70 -17.56
N GLU A 90 -2.18 -17.08 -16.32
CA GLU A 90 -2.31 -18.49 -15.91
C GLU A 90 -3.64 -19.12 -16.31
N THR A 91 -4.71 -18.33 -16.42
CA THR A 91 -6.03 -18.79 -16.88
C THR A 91 -6.20 -18.76 -18.40
N SER A 92 -5.23 -18.22 -19.16
CA SER A 92 -5.35 -18.05 -20.62
C SER A 92 -5.04 -19.32 -21.42
N ASP A 93 -4.63 -20.42 -20.78
CA ASP A 93 -4.50 -21.71 -21.44
C ASP A 93 -5.91 -22.22 -21.85
N GLU A 94 -6.23 -22.04 -23.14
CA GLU A 94 -7.53 -22.24 -23.83
C GLU A 94 -8.23 -23.60 -23.61
N LYS A 95 -7.64 -24.53 -22.86
CA LYS A 95 -8.14 -25.90 -22.70
C LYS A 95 -8.86 -26.18 -21.38
N GLN A 96 -8.91 -25.25 -20.43
CA GLN A 96 -9.44 -25.58 -19.09
C GLN A 96 -9.99 -24.43 -18.24
N THR A 97 -10.12 -23.22 -18.78
CA THR A 97 -10.63 -22.09 -18.01
C THR A 97 -12.10 -22.28 -17.70
N SER A 98 -12.42 -22.43 -16.40
CA SER A 98 -13.80 -22.56 -15.96
C SER A 98 -14.46 -21.18 -15.90
N ILE A 99 -15.76 -21.09 -16.24
CA ILE A 99 -16.55 -19.83 -16.19
C ILE A 99 -16.39 -19.09 -14.84
N SER A 100 -16.17 -19.83 -13.75
CA SER A 100 -15.91 -19.29 -12.42
C SER A 100 -14.64 -18.44 -12.30
N GLU A 101 -13.56 -18.80 -13.00
CA GLU A 101 -12.28 -18.10 -12.93
C GLU A 101 -12.33 -16.76 -13.69
N GLU A 102 -12.95 -16.76 -14.87
CA GLU A 102 -13.22 -15.53 -15.62
C GLU A 102 -14.12 -14.57 -14.84
N THR A 103 -15.16 -15.09 -14.18
CA THR A 103 -16.07 -14.29 -13.35
C THR A 103 -15.32 -13.63 -12.20
N LEU A 104 -14.45 -14.37 -11.50
CA LEU A 104 -13.61 -13.84 -10.43
C LEU A 104 -12.69 -12.73 -10.93
N ILE A 105 -12.02 -12.93 -12.06
CA ILE A 105 -11.14 -11.92 -12.66
C ILE A 105 -11.93 -10.64 -12.97
N ILE A 106 -13.14 -10.75 -13.54
CA ILE A 106 -14.00 -9.61 -13.84
C ILE A 106 -14.38 -8.87 -12.55
N GLU A 107 -14.83 -9.58 -11.52
CA GLU A 107 -15.19 -8.99 -10.22
C GLU A 107 -14.01 -8.24 -9.60
N LEU A 108 -12.83 -8.85 -9.58
CA LEU A 108 -11.60 -8.23 -9.07
C LEU A 108 -11.25 -6.95 -9.85
N ASN A 109 -11.36 -6.96 -11.18
CA ASN A 109 -11.11 -5.76 -11.99
C ASN A 109 -12.13 -4.65 -11.70
N LEU A 110 -13.41 -4.97 -11.54
CA LEU A 110 -14.45 -4.00 -11.22
C LEU A 110 -14.21 -3.35 -9.86
N ILE A 111 -13.92 -4.16 -8.84
CA ILE A 111 -13.57 -3.71 -7.50
C ILE A 111 -12.33 -2.81 -7.57
N LEU A 112 -11.27 -3.28 -8.22
CA LEU A 112 -10.02 -2.54 -8.33
C LEU A 112 -10.23 -1.17 -9.00
N ASN A 113 -10.95 -1.11 -10.12
CA ASN A 113 -11.20 0.14 -10.83
C ASN A 113 -11.96 1.17 -9.96
N CYS A 114 -12.94 0.72 -9.17
CA CYS A 114 -13.66 1.58 -8.23
C CYS A 114 -12.72 2.15 -7.16
N TYR A 115 -11.87 1.31 -6.57
CA TYR A 115 -10.97 1.73 -5.49
C TYR A 115 -9.76 2.52 -5.98
N VAL A 116 -9.11 2.12 -7.08
CA VAL A 116 -7.97 2.82 -7.68
C VAL A 116 -8.37 4.27 -7.96
N LYS A 117 -9.51 4.50 -8.62
CA LYS A 117 -9.97 5.85 -8.94
C LYS A 117 -10.08 6.74 -7.70
N TYR A 118 -10.64 6.22 -6.61
CA TYR A 118 -10.83 7.00 -5.38
C TYR A 118 -9.54 7.17 -4.56
N THR A 119 -8.76 6.11 -4.44
CA THR A 119 -7.57 6.07 -3.57
C THR A 119 -6.37 6.76 -4.19
N THR A 120 -6.18 6.66 -5.51
CA THR A 120 -5.02 7.28 -6.18
C THR A 120 -5.03 8.80 -6.07
N GLU A 121 -6.18 9.47 -6.15
CA GLU A 121 -6.21 10.93 -6.02
C GLU A 121 -5.75 11.40 -4.63
N ILE A 122 -6.26 10.77 -3.57
CA ILE A 122 -5.97 11.15 -2.18
C ILE A 122 -4.54 10.74 -1.79
N LEU A 123 -4.18 9.49 -2.06
CA LEU A 123 -2.88 8.94 -1.63
C LEU A 123 -1.72 9.50 -2.46
N ASN A 124 -1.90 9.72 -3.77
CA ASN A 124 -0.86 10.37 -4.58
C ASN A 124 -0.68 11.83 -4.19
N SER A 125 -1.76 12.55 -3.88
CA SER A 125 -1.68 13.91 -3.34
C SER A 125 -0.90 13.93 -2.03
N TYR A 126 -1.18 13.01 -1.10
CA TYR A 126 -0.44 12.91 0.16
C TYR A 126 1.04 12.53 -0.05
N ARG A 127 1.33 11.49 -0.84
CA ARG A 127 2.69 11.05 -1.18
C ARG A 127 3.50 12.17 -1.84
N ASN A 128 2.94 12.79 -2.87
CA ASN A 128 3.65 13.83 -3.63
C ASN A 128 3.83 15.11 -2.80
N LYS A 129 2.91 15.46 -1.90
CA LYS A 129 3.00 16.68 -1.07
C LYS A 129 3.86 16.52 0.18
N LYS A 130 3.88 15.34 0.80
CA LYS A 130 4.55 15.16 2.09
C LYS A 130 5.85 14.37 1.99
N ILE A 131 5.87 13.33 1.15
CA ILE A 131 7.02 12.43 1.04
C ILE A 131 8.04 12.99 0.04
N ALA A 132 7.60 13.45 -1.14
CA ALA A 132 8.52 14.06 -2.11
C ALA A 132 9.10 15.42 -1.64
N HIS A 133 8.39 16.15 -0.78
CA HIS A 133 8.91 17.38 -0.18
C HIS A 133 9.95 17.11 0.93
N ASN A 134 9.91 15.97 1.61
CA ASN A 134 10.98 15.54 2.51
C ASN A 134 12.26 15.16 1.74
N ASP A 135 12.15 14.70 0.50
CA ASP A 135 13.29 14.43 -0.39
C ASP A 135 13.85 15.70 -1.07
N HIS A 136 13.06 16.78 -1.15
CA HIS A 136 13.45 18.01 -1.86
C HIS A 136 14.73 18.65 -1.28
N GLY A 137 15.01 18.45 0.02
CA GLY A 137 16.24 18.89 0.69
C GLY A 137 17.50 18.11 0.30
N CYS A 138 17.38 16.91 -0.28
CA CYS A 138 18.54 16.14 -0.77
C CYS A 138 19.00 16.55 -2.18
N SER A 139 18.15 17.27 -2.94
CA SER A 139 18.47 17.71 -4.31
C SER A 139 19.01 19.15 -4.39
N GLU A 140 19.00 19.89 -3.29
CA GLU A 140 19.75 21.14 -3.19
C GLU A 140 21.24 20.84 -3.03
N LYS A 141 21.96 21.05 -4.14
CA LYS A 141 23.40 20.96 -4.31
C LYS A 141 24.17 21.18 -3.00
N ARG A 142 24.98 20.18 -2.59
CA ARG A 142 26.17 20.42 -1.78
C ARG A 142 27.00 21.49 -2.49
N GLN A 143 26.84 22.75 -2.10
CA GLN A 143 27.87 23.76 -2.36
C GLN A 143 29.08 23.29 -1.57
N ARG A 144 30.09 22.85 -2.32
CA ARG A 144 31.41 22.51 -1.80
C ARG A 144 31.92 23.76 -1.07
N LEU A 145 32.15 23.63 0.24
CA LEU A 145 33.09 24.48 0.96
C LEU A 145 34.50 24.03 0.61
#